data_AF-A0A3E0KNH6-F1
#
_entry.id   AF-A0A3E0KNH6-F1
#
_cell.length_a   1.000
_cell.length_b   1.000
_cell.length_c   1.000
_cell.angle_alpha   90.00
_cell.angle_beta   90.00
_cell.angle_gamma   90.00
#
_symmetry.space_group_name_H-M   'P 1'
#
loop_
_entity.id
_entity.type
_entity.pdbx_description
1 polymer ?
#
loop_
_entity_poly.entity_id
_entity_poly.type
_entity_poly.pdbx_seq_one_letter_code
_entity_poly.pdbx_strand_id
1 'polypeptide(L)'
;LGAGRPGPRPGGDLLLARSGGRWVSVDARMPNRLFEACLAARALPAWARAVGWQREVRWGHGRIDFRVDMPAPEPPWLVEAKSCNLVEDGVALFPDAPTQRGARHLRDLAAAVAAGEHRAAVVWFVQRDDAQRLEPHRRADPEFARALAEAVAAGVEAHAYRCLVTEDEIRVLDAIPVVAG
;
A
#
# COMPACT_ATOMS: atom_id res chain seq x y z
N LEU A 1 10.40 0.34 20.87
CA LEU A 1 9.32 0.07 19.89
C LEU A 1 9.33 -1.43 19.65
N GLY A 2 8.37 -2.16 20.20
CA GLY A 2 8.37 -3.62 20.14
C GLY A 2 8.29 -4.10 18.70
N ALA A 3 9.13 -5.07 18.33
CA ALA A 3 9.01 -5.78 17.07
C ALA A 3 7.55 -6.26 16.92
N GLY A 4 6.87 -5.74 15.91
CA GLY A 4 5.48 -6.09 15.62
C GLY A 4 5.36 -7.60 15.47
N ARG A 5 4.26 -8.16 16.00
CA ARG A 5 3.93 -9.56 15.72
C ARG A 5 3.89 -9.78 14.21
N PRO A 6 4.44 -10.88 13.69
CA PRO A 6 4.37 -11.18 12.26
C PRO A 6 2.90 -11.15 11.80
N GLY A 7 2.67 -10.49 10.68
CA GLY A 7 1.36 -10.28 10.09
C GLY A 7 0.77 -11.53 9.46
N PRO A 8 -0.49 -11.44 8.99
CA PRO A 8 -1.22 -12.56 8.41
C PRO A 8 -0.62 -13.01 7.07
N ARG A 9 -1.02 -14.23 6.68
CA ARG A 9 -0.61 -14.91 5.44
C ARG A 9 -1.82 -15.04 4.52
N PRO A 10 -1.75 -14.61 3.24
CA PRO A 10 -2.83 -14.81 2.31
C PRO A 10 -2.94 -16.30 1.94
N GLY A 11 -4.15 -16.85 1.91
CA GLY A 11 -4.39 -18.22 1.43
C GLY A 11 -4.50 -18.29 -0.10
N GLY A 12 -4.24 -19.48 -0.67
CA GLY A 12 -4.39 -19.81 -2.09
C GLY A 12 -3.08 -19.89 -2.88
N ASP A 13 -3.18 -20.13 -4.19
CA ASP A 13 -2.02 -20.28 -5.07
C ASP A 13 -1.23 -18.97 -5.19
N LEU A 14 0.09 -19.06 -5.04
CA LEU A 14 1.03 -17.95 -5.20
C LEU A 14 1.65 -17.97 -6.60
N LEU A 15 1.52 -16.86 -7.32
CA LEU A 15 2.27 -16.61 -8.54
C LEU A 15 3.56 -15.87 -8.18
N LEU A 16 4.68 -16.59 -8.19
CA LEU A 16 5.99 -16.10 -7.78
C LEU A 16 6.98 -16.05 -8.94
N ALA A 17 7.90 -15.09 -8.89
CA ALA A 17 9.05 -14.99 -9.77
C ALA A 17 10.33 -14.75 -8.95
N ARG A 18 11.49 -15.14 -9.50
CA ARG A 18 12.80 -14.79 -8.92
C ARG A 18 13.27 -13.45 -9.46
N SER A 19 13.61 -12.52 -8.56
CA SER A 19 14.25 -11.25 -8.88
C SER A 19 15.42 -11.01 -7.93
N GLY A 20 16.63 -10.82 -8.47
CA GLY A 20 17.85 -10.63 -7.67
C GLY A 20 18.08 -11.75 -6.64
N GLY A 21 17.81 -13.00 -7.02
CA GLY A 21 17.94 -14.17 -6.15
C GLY A 21 16.84 -14.34 -5.09
N ARG A 22 15.85 -13.45 -5.01
CA ARG A 22 14.74 -13.52 -4.04
C ARG A 22 13.39 -13.74 -4.71
N TRP A 23 12.42 -14.27 -3.96
CA TRP A 23 11.06 -14.43 -4.43
C TRP A 23 10.29 -13.11 -4.34
N VAL A 24 9.46 -12.84 -5.35
CA VAL A 24 8.48 -11.77 -5.36
C VAL A 24 7.19 -12.29 -5.98
N SER A 25 6.03 -11.80 -5.54
CA SER A 25 4.78 -12.09 -6.25
C SER A 25 4.59 -11.18 -7.44
N VAL A 26 4.16 -11.80 -8.53
CA VAL A 26 3.74 -11.12 -9.77
C VAL A 26 2.20 -11.07 -9.89
N ASP A 27 1.46 -11.53 -8.88
CA ASP A 27 0.00 -11.42 -8.86
C ASP A 27 -0.42 -9.98 -8.53
N ALA A 28 -0.98 -9.29 -9.52
CA ALA A 28 -1.49 -7.93 -9.38
C ALA A 28 -2.60 -7.78 -8.33
N ARG A 29 -3.25 -8.88 -7.90
CA ARG A 29 -4.29 -8.89 -6.86
C ARG A 29 -3.71 -9.06 -5.46
N MET A 30 -2.44 -9.40 -5.34
CA MET A 30 -1.79 -9.68 -4.06
C MET A 30 -1.85 -8.51 -3.06
N PRO A 31 -1.61 -7.24 -3.42
CA PRO A 31 -1.62 -6.17 -2.42
C PRO A 31 -3.01 -6.01 -1.78
N ASN A 32 -4.09 -6.20 -2.56
CA ASN A 32 -5.45 -6.15 -2.05
C ASN A 32 -5.73 -7.34 -1.10
N ARG A 33 -5.24 -8.54 -1.44
CA ARG A 33 -5.35 -9.72 -0.54
C ARG A 33 -4.59 -9.52 0.77
N LEU A 34 -3.37 -8.97 0.71
CA LEU A 34 -2.57 -8.67 1.89
C LEU A 34 -3.25 -7.61 2.76
N PHE A 35 -3.75 -6.53 2.17
CA PHE A 35 -4.47 -5.49 2.90
C PHE A 35 -5.72 -6.05 3.61
N GLU A 36 -6.54 -6.82 2.90
CA GLU A 36 -7.74 -7.44 3.45
C GLU A 36 -7.43 -8.43 4.58
N ALA A 37 -6.40 -9.27 4.42
CA ALA A 37 -5.95 -10.17 5.47
C ALA A 37 -5.48 -9.39 6.71
N CYS A 38 -4.75 -8.30 6.51
CA CYS A 38 -4.28 -7.41 7.56
C CYS A 38 -5.41 -6.66 8.28
N LEU A 39 -6.46 -6.23 7.56
CA LEU A 39 -7.68 -5.67 8.15
C LEU A 39 -8.40 -6.70 9.03
N ALA A 40 -8.64 -7.90 8.51
CA ALA A 40 -9.30 -8.98 9.23
C ALA A 40 -8.53 -9.38 10.51
N ALA A 41 -7.20 -9.37 10.46
CA ALA A 41 -6.34 -9.64 11.61
C ALA A 41 -6.12 -8.43 12.54
N ARG A 42 -6.65 -7.24 12.21
CA ARG A 42 -6.39 -5.97 12.92
C ARG A 42 -4.89 -5.68 13.07
N ALA A 43 -4.10 -6.06 12.07
CA ALA A 43 -2.63 -6.02 12.11
C ALA A 43 -2.06 -4.64 11.73
N LEU A 44 -2.88 -3.75 11.19
CA LEU A 44 -2.46 -2.40 10.77
C LEU A 44 -2.94 -1.37 11.79
N PRO A 45 -2.04 -0.67 12.51
CA PRO A 45 -2.44 0.25 13.57
C PRO A 45 -3.46 1.31 13.13
N ALA A 46 -3.32 1.85 11.91
CA ALA A 46 -4.23 2.87 11.36
C ALA A 46 -5.68 2.38 11.21
N TRP A 47 -5.88 1.08 10.98
CA TRP A 47 -7.21 0.47 10.73
C TRP A 47 -7.56 -0.62 11.75
N ALA A 48 -6.85 -0.72 12.87
CA ALA A 48 -7.07 -1.77 13.88
C ALA A 48 -8.47 -1.70 14.51
N ARG A 49 -9.12 -0.54 14.45
CA ARG A 49 -10.49 -0.29 14.94
C ARG A 49 -11.56 -0.40 13.85
N ALA A 50 -11.20 -0.76 12.62
CA ALA A 50 -12.15 -0.88 11.52
C ALA A 50 -13.33 -1.79 11.89
N VAL A 51 -14.53 -1.38 11.51
CA VAL A 51 -15.79 -2.09 11.76
C VAL A 51 -16.32 -2.79 10.52
N GLY A 52 -15.78 -2.46 9.34
CA GLY A 52 -16.11 -3.09 8.07
C GLY A 52 -15.24 -2.55 6.93
N TRP A 53 -15.33 -3.18 5.77
CA TRP A 53 -14.72 -2.67 4.54
C TRP A 53 -15.48 -3.13 3.30
N GLN A 54 -15.34 -2.37 2.22
CA GLN A 54 -15.88 -2.66 0.89
C GLN A 54 -14.74 -2.58 -0.13
N ARG A 55 -14.81 -3.42 -1.16
CA ARG A 55 -13.82 -3.46 -2.25
C ARG A 55 -14.32 -2.70 -3.48
N GLU A 56 -13.39 -2.21 -4.30
CA GLU A 56 -13.67 -1.70 -5.64
C GLU A 56 -14.69 -0.55 -5.64
N VAL A 57 -14.56 0.39 -4.70
CA VAL A 57 -15.53 1.46 -4.48
C VAL A 57 -15.37 2.54 -5.54
N ARG A 58 -16.48 2.95 -6.16
CA ARG A 58 -16.47 4.03 -7.15
C ARG A 58 -16.15 5.35 -6.48
N TRP A 59 -15.09 6.02 -6.94
CA TRP A 59 -14.72 7.35 -6.50
C TRP A 59 -13.96 8.09 -7.60
N GLY A 60 -14.16 9.40 -7.70
CA GLY A 60 -13.51 10.24 -8.70
C GLY A 60 -13.69 9.69 -10.11
N HIS A 61 -12.57 9.42 -10.78
CA HIS A 61 -12.56 8.96 -12.17
C HIS A 61 -12.51 7.44 -12.34
N GLY A 62 -12.60 6.66 -11.24
CA GLY A 62 -12.42 5.22 -11.32
C GLY A 62 -12.95 4.45 -10.12
N ARG A 63 -12.18 3.44 -9.72
CA ARG A 63 -12.44 2.62 -8.54
C ARG A 63 -11.23 2.69 -7.65
N ILE A 64 -11.50 2.91 -6.37
CA ILE A 64 -10.52 2.79 -5.29
C ILE A 64 -10.59 1.38 -4.73
N ASP A 65 -9.43 0.79 -4.43
CA ASP A 65 -9.33 -0.60 -3.98
C ASP A 65 -10.25 -0.90 -2.78
N PHE A 66 -10.26 -0.02 -1.77
CA PHE A 66 -11.05 -0.21 -0.55
C PHE A 66 -11.71 1.07 -0.01
N ARG A 67 -12.89 0.90 0.57
CA ARG A 67 -13.45 1.79 1.61
C ARG A 67 -13.41 1.06 2.94
N VAL A 68 -12.77 1.62 3.96
CA VAL A 68 -12.69 1.03 5.31
C VAL A 68 -13.55 1.86 6.27
N ASP A 69 -14.54 1.22 6.87
CA ASP A 69 -15.46 1.84 7.81
C ASP A 69 -14.84 1.88 9.22
N MET A 70 -14.88 3.06 9.83
CA MET A 70 -14.38 3.30 11.19
C MET A 70 -15.56 3.50 12.16
N PRO A 71 -15.36 3.28 13.47
CA PRO A 71 -16.38 3.60 14.46
C PRO A 71 -16.72 5.09 14.42
N ALA A 72 -18.01 5.43 14.37
CA ALA A 72 -18.47 6.81 14.44
C ALA A 72 -17.91 7.52 15.70
N PRO A 73 -17.57 8.83 15.61
CA PRO A 73 -17.81 9.74 14.48
C PRO A 73 -16.67 9.78 13.44
N GLU A 74 -15.72 8.84 13.45
CA GLU A 74 -14.59 8.87 12.51
C GLU A 74 -15.08 8.63 11.07
N PRO A 75 -14.68 9.47 10.09
CA PRO A 75 -15.02 9.25 8.70
C PRO A 75 -14.35 7.97 8.15
N PRO A 76 -14.96 7.32 7.14
CA PRO A 76 -14.37 6.16 6.50
C PRO A 76 -13.08 6.52 5.75
N TRP A 77 -12.25 5.52 5.50
CA TRP A 77 -11.05 5.66 4.70
C TRP A 77 -11.27 5.18 3.27
N LEU A 78 -10.72 5.89 2.29
CA LEU A 78 -10.43 5.34 0.96
C LEU A 78 -8.98 4.88 0.92
N VAL A 79 -8.73 3.62 0.54
CA VAL A 79 -7.39 3.04 0.57
C VAL A 79 -7.04 2.39 -0.76
N GLU A 80 -5.86 2.76 -1.28
CA GLU A 80 -5.22 2.12 -2.44
C GLU A 80 -4.08 1.20 -1.97
N ALA A 81 -4.09 -0.06 -2.39
CA ALA A 81 -3.04 -1.02 -2.07
C ALA A 81 -2.10 -1.20 -3.28
N LYS A 82 -0.79 -1.29 -3.02
CA LYS A 82 0.25 -1.39 -4.06
C LYS A 82 1.27 -2.45 -3.66
N SER A 83 1.83 -3.13 -4.66
CA SER A 83 3.03 -3.95 -4.48
C SER A 83 4.25 -3.15 -4.93
N CYS A 84 5.35 -3.28 -4.20
CA CYS A 84 6.66 -2.77 -4.61
C CYS A 84 7.68 -3.90 -4.51
N ASN A 85 8.37 -4.18 -5.61
CA ASN A 85 9.32 -5.30 -5.71
C ASN A 85 10.76 -4.82 -5.94
N LEU A 86 10.94 -3.59 -6.43
CA LEU A 86 12.26 -2.98 -6.68
C LEU A 86 12.83 -2.44 -5.37
N VAL A 87 13.95 -3.02 -4.93
CA VAL A 87 14.71 -2.56 -3.77
C VAL A 87 16.17 -2.45 -4.15
N GLU A 88 16.76 -1.26 -3.97
CA GLU A 88 18.16 -0.96 -4.21
C GLU A 88 18.78 -0.41 -2.92
N ASP A 89 19.85 -1.03 -2.41
CA ASP A 89 20.54 -0.62 -1.18
C ASP A 89 19.61 -0.36 0.02
N GLY A 90 18.58 -1.20 0.18
CA GLY A 90 17.58 -1.09 1.23
C GLY A 90 16.48 -0.06 0.98
N VAL A 91 16.45 0.58 -0.18
CA VAL A 91 15.43 1.56 -0.59
C VAL A 91 14.43 0.89 -1.53
N ALA A 92 13.18 0.79 -1.09
CA ALA A 92 12.09 0.39 -1.96
C ALA A 92 11.71 1.54 -2.90
N LEU A 93 11.73 1.29 -4.21
CA LEU A 93 11.51 2.29 -5.24
C LEU A 93 10.21 1.97 -5.99
N PHE A 94 9.26 2.89 -5.96
CA PHE A 94 7.99 2.74 -6.68
C PHE A 94 7.65 3.97 -7.53
N PRO A 95 7.19 3.80 -8.79
CA PRO A 95 7.04 2.54 -9.50
C PRO A 95 8.36 2.04 -10.12
N ASP A 96 8.38 0.81 -10.62
CA ASP A 96 9.49 0.26 -11.42
C ASP A 96 9.43 0.68 -12.90
N ALA A 97 8.26 1.10 -13.38
CA ALA A 97 8.02 1.69 -14.70
C ALA A 97 6.94 2.78 -14.65
N PRO A 98 6.87 3.71 -15.63
CA PRO A 98 5.84 4.76 -15.67
C PRO A 98 4.41 4.23 -15.47
N THR A 99 3.63 4.90 -14.61
CA THR A 99 2.25 4.51 -14.26
C THR A 99 1.30 5.70 -14.17
N GLN A 100 0.65 6.01 -15.30
CA GLN A 100 -0.40 7.04 -15.35
C GLN A 100 -1.59 6.70 -14.43
N ARG A 101 -1.88 5.41 -14.23
CA ARG A 101 -2.96 4.96 -13.34
C ARG A 101 -2.63 5.26 -11.87
N GLY A 102 -1.39 5.02 -11.43
CA GLY A 102 -0.97 5.31 -10.07
C GLY A 102 -1.06 6.80 -9.73
N ALA A 103 -0.58 7.68 -10.62
CA ALA A 103 -0.66 9.12 -10.43
C ALA A 103 -2.12 9.62 -10.36
N ARG A 104 -3.01 9.04 -11.18
CA ARG A 104 -4.45 9.35 -11.15
C ARG A 104 -5.10 8.96 -9.83
N HIS A 105 -4.83 7.75 -9.33
CA HIS A 105 -5.40 7.29 -8.06
C HIS A 105 -4.96 8.19 -6.88
N LEU A 106 -3.71 8.66 -6.86
CA LEU A 106 -3.24 9.61 -5.85
C LEU A 106 -4.03 10.93 -5.87
N ARG A 107 -4.34 11.44 -7.07
CA ARG A 107 -5.18 12.64 -7.23
C ARG A 107 -6.62 12.40 -6.79
N ASP A 108 -7.19 11.24 -7.11
CA ASP A 108 -8.54 10.85 -6.66
C ASP A 108 -8.62 10.75 -5.12
N LEU A 109 -7.59 10.20 -4.47
CA LEU A 109 -7.46 10.17 -3.00
C LEU A 109 -7.33 11.58 -2.41
N ALA A 110 -6.50 12.44 -3.00
CA ALA A 110 -6.34 13.82 -2.54
C ALA A 110 -7.66 14.61 -2.65
N ALA A 111 -8.41 14.42 -3.74
CA ALA A 111 -9.74 15.00 -3.90
C ALA A 111 -10.73 14.50 -2.85
N ALA A 112 -10.63 13.24 -2.42
CA ALA A 112 -11.45 12.69 -1.34
C ALA A 112 -11.19 13.37 0.01
N VAL A 113 -9.92 13.60 0.34
CA VAL A 113 -9.54 14.32 1.56
C VAL A 113 -10.03 15.77 1.49
N ALA A 114 -9.86 16.43 0.35
CA ALA A 114 -10.30 17.82 0.16
C ALA A 114 -11.82 18.00 0.29
N ALA A 115 -12.61 16.99 -0.10
CA ALA A 115 -14.06 16.99 0.09
C ALA A 115 -14.48 16.88 1.58
N GLY A 116 -13.59 16.44 2.47
CA GLY A 116 -13.81 16.38 3.91
C GLY A 116 -14.65 15.19 4.40
N GLU A 117 -15.13 14.33 3.50
CA GLU A 117 -15.98 13.19 3.82
C GLU A 117 -15.20 11.90 4.15
N HIS A 118 -13.93 11.84 3.73
CA HIS A 118 -13.10 10.64 3.84
C HIS A 118 -11.70 10.98 4.33
N ARG A 119 -11.12 10.06 5.10
CA ARG A 119 -9.65 9.93 5.18
C ARG A 119 -9.18 9.16 3.95
N ALA A 120 -7.91 9.31 3.57
CA ALA A 120 -7.37 8.57 2.44
C ALA A 120 -5.98 8.05 2.72
N ALA A 121 -5.66 6.88 2.19
CA ALA A 121 -4.33 6.32 2.25
C ALA A 121 -3.91 5.59 0.97
N VAL A 122 -2.60 5.57 0.74
CA VAL A 122 -1.95 4.62 -0.14
C VAL A 122 -1.03 3.73 0.69
N VAL A 123 -1.11 2.42 0.46
CA VAL A 123 -0.40 1.40 1.23
C VAL A 123 0.44 0.54 0.29
N TRP A 124 1.74 0.48 0.53
CA TRP A 124 2.63 -0.42 -0.17
C TRP A 124 2.96 -1.65 0.65
N PHE A 125 2.80 -2.82 0.03
CA PHE A 125 3.42 -4.07 0.45
C PHE A 125 4.70 -4.25 -0.34
N VAL A 126 5.82 -3.92 0.30
CA VAL A 126 7.14 -4.13 -0.27
C VAL A 126 7.47 -5.62 -0.11
N GLN A 127 7.48 -6.36 -1.21
CA GLN A 127 7.64 -7.83 -1.18
C GLN A 127 9.10 -8.26 -1.03
N ARG A 128 9.80 -7.57 -0.15
CA ARG A 128 11.23 -7.66 0.13
C ARG A 128 11.45 -7.29 1.59
N ASP A 129 12.05 -8.19 2.34
CA ASP A 129 12.28 -8.05 3.79
C ASP A 129 13.51 -7.19 4.12
N ASP A 130 14.36 -6.94 3.14
CA ASP A 130 15.55 -6.08 3.25
C ASP A 130 15.28 -4.60 2.95
N ALA A 131 14.04 -4.23 2.62
CA ALA A 131 13.64 -2.83 2.53
C ALA A 131 13.64 -2.16 3.91
N GLN A 132 14.22 -0.96 3.98
CA GLN A 132 14.31 -0.15 5.20
C GLN A 132 13.46 1.12 5.11
N ARG A 133 13.15 1.58 3.90
CA ARG A 133 12.26 2.71 3.62
C ARG A 133 11.70 2.63 2.20
N LEU A 134 10.68 3.41 1.91
CA LEU A 134 10.12 3.57 0.56
C LEU A 134 10.28 5.00 0.07
N GLU A 135 10.67 5.14 -1.20
CA GLU A 135 10.79 6.40 -1.93
C GLU A 135 10.09 6.31 -3.29
N PRO A 136 9.52 7.41 -3.82
CA PRO A 136 9.05 7.42 -5.19
C PRO A 136 10.25 7.37 -6.15
N HIS A 137 10.18 6.49 -7.15
CA HIS A 137 11.23 6.32 -8.13
C HIS A 137 11.18 7.43 -9.19
N ARG A 138 11.65 8.63 -8.83
CA ARG A 138 11.60 9.85 -9.67
C ARG A 138 12.17 9.66 -11.07
N ARG A 139 13.19 8.81 -11.23
CA ARG A 139 13.79 8.50 -12.54
C ARG A 139 12.87 7.68 -13.44
N ALA A 140 12.15 6.71 -12.88
CA ALA A 140 11.19 5.91 -13.63
C ALA A 140 9.90 6.70 -13.91
N ASP A 141 9.39 7.44 -12.92
CA ASP A 141 8.16 8.21 -13.07
C ASP A 141 8.17 9.50 -12.25
N PRO A 142 8.60 10.64 -12.85
CA PRO A 142 8.59 11.93 -12.17
C PRO A 142 7.16 12.45 -11.94
N GLU A 143 6.18 12.04 -12.74
CA GLU A 143 4.79 12.46 -12.57
C GLU A 143 4.18 11.80 -11.33
N PHE A 144 4.40 10.49 -11.16
CA PHE A 144 3.98 9.76 -9.96
C PHE A 144 4.60 10.36 -8.71
N ALA A 145 5.91 10.63 -8.73
CA ALA A 145 6.61 11.22 -7.60
C ALA A 145 6.01 12.57 -7.17
N ARG A 146 5.73 13.45 -8.15
CA ARG A 146 5.06 14.72 -7.89
C ARG A 146 3.65 14.52 -7.33
N ALA A 147 2.86 13.62 -7.93
CA ALA A 147 1.50 13.33 -7.48
C ALA A 147 1.48 12.77 -6.05
N LEU A 148 2.48 11.98 -5.65
CA LEU A 148 2.59 11.47 -4.29
C LEU A 148 2.88 12.58 -3.28
N ALA A 149 3.84 13.45 -3.59
CA ALA A 149 4.15 14.60 -2.74
C ALA A 149 2.93 15.54 -2.58
N GLU A 150 2.23 15.83 -3.67
CA GLU A 150 0.99 16.64 -3.68
C GLU A 150 -0.12 15.97 -2.85
N ALA A 151 -0.32 14.65 -3.01
CA ALA A 151 -1.34 13.92 -2.25
C ALA A 151 -1.05 13.90 -0.74
N VAL A 152 0.21 13.67 -0.36
CA VAL A 152 0.62 13.71 1.06
C VAL A 152 0.46 15.11 1.65
N ALA A 153 0.84 16.16 0.89
CA ALA A 153 0.62 17.54 1.31
C ALA A 153 -0.87 17.89 1.48
N ALA A 154 -1.75 17.25 0.69
CA ALA A 154 -3.20 17.38 0.81
C ALA A 154 -3.81 16.55 1.95
N GLY A 155 -3.02 15.75 2.68
CA GLY A 155 -3.47 14.95 3.82
C GLY A 155 -3.75 13.48 3.52
N VAL A 156 -3.38 12.97 2.34
CA VAL A 156 -3.38 11.53 2.07
C VAL A 156 -2.24 10.87 2.85
N GLU A 157 -2.55 9.81 3.60
CA GLU A 157 -1.51 9.10 4.35
C GLU A 157 -0.79 8.06 3.50
N ALA A 158 0.53 7.97 3.67
CA ALA A 158 1.37 7.01 2.97
C ALA A 158 1.93 5.98 3.96
N HIS A 159 1.60 4.71 3.74
CA HIS A 159 2.03 3.60 4.60
C HIS A 159 2.82 2.58 3.78
N ALA A 160 3.89 2.03 4.33
CA ALA A 160 4.61 0.94 3.70
C ALA A 160 4.94 -0.15 4.72
N TYR A 161 4.82 -1.40 4.29
CA TYR A 161 5.15 -2.58 5.08
C TYR A 161 6.05 -3.47 4.25
N ARG A 162 7.14 -3.94 4.86
CA ARG A 162 7.99 -4.94 4.22
C ARG A 162 7.43 -6.33 4.45
N CYS A 163 7.69 -7.24 3.52
CA CYS A 163 7.17 -8.60 3.55
C CYS A 163 8.30 -9.60 3.34
N LEU A 164 8.22 -10.71 4.06
CA LEU A 164 8.98 -11.91 3.74
C LEU A 164 8.21 -12.71 2.68
N VAL A 165 8.89 -13.09 1.60
CA VAL A 165 8.32 -13.94 0.54
C VAL A 165 9.10 -15.24 0.48
N THR A 166 8.37 -16.35 0.60
CA THR A 166 8.89 -17.70 0.40
C THR A 166 8.09 -18.38 -0.72
N GLU A 167 8.40 -19.64 -1.00
CA GLU A 167 7.66 -20.45 -1.99
C GLU A 167 6.22 -20.73 -1.53
N ASP A 168 6.00 -20.75 -0.21
CA ASP A 168 4.74 -21.16 0.41
C ASP A 168 3.90 -19.98 0.90
N GLU A 169 4.51 -18.83 1.21
CA GLU A 169 3.81 -17.72 1.83
C GLU A 169 4.38 -16.34 1.50
N ILE A 170 3.50 -15.33 1.62
CA ILE A 170 3.89 -13.93 1.75
C ILE A 170 3.45 -13.48 3.13
N ARG A 171 4.40 -13.04 3.95
CA ARG A 171 4.15 -12.61 5.32
C ARG A 171 4.46 -11.14 5.47
N VAL A 172 3.46 -10.35 5.84
CA VAL A 172 3.65 -8.94 6.18
C VAL A 172 4.42 -8.84 7.49
N LEU A 173 5.49 -8.06 7.52
CA LEU A 173 6.33 -7.86 8.70
C LEU A 173 5.96 -6.52 9.36
N ASP A 174 6.93 -5.65 9.55
CA ASP A 174 6.78 -4.33 10.17
C ASP A 174 6.63 -3.20 9.14
N ALA A 175 6.17 -2.06 9.64
CA ALA A 175 6.07 -0.82 8.88
C ALA A 175 7.47 -0.22 8.65
N ILE A 176 7.68 0.31 7.44
CA ILE A 176 8.87 1.07 7.07
C ILE A 176 8.47 2.51 6.73
N PRO A 177 9.35 3.50 6.98
CA PRO A 177 9.05 4.90 6.65
C PRO A 177 8.85 5.10 5.15
N VAL A 178 7.90 5.97 4.79
CA VAL A 178 7.72 6.48 3.43
C VAL A 178 8.27 7.89 3.35
N VAL A 179 9.19 8.13 2.41
CA VAL A 179 9.75 9.45 2.12
C VAL A 179 9.14 9.93 0.81
N ALA A 180 8.02 10.65 0.92
CA ALA A 180 7.19 11.05 -0.21
C ALA A 180 7.84 12.10 -1.13
N GLY A 181 8.79 12.88 -0.61
CA GLY A 181 9.61 13.79 -1.39
C GLY A 181 9.86 15.13 -0.74
#